data_AF-A0A9P6TF68-F1
#
_entry.id   AF-A0A9P6TF68-F1
#
_cell.length_a   1.000
_cell.length_b   1.000
_cell.length_c   1.000
_cell.angle_alpha   90.00
_cell.angle_beta   90.00
_cell.angle_gamma   90.00
#
_symmetry.space_group_name_H-M   'P 1'
#
loop_
_entity.id
_entity.type
_entity.pdbx_description
1 polymer ?
#
loop_
_entity_poly.entity_id
_entity_poly.type
_entity_poly.pdbx_seq_one_letter_code
_entity_poly.pdbx_strand_id
1 'polypeptide(L)'
;MSTPPPMNSKINLFKSASHIIHNSPNKEPFKGMLGKAIVQSINAALIALQEKVDRKPVRVQGAMLLKSGDFHINMDNCLMKNWLVEDKHVWLTISHKDFEMAQTKHPVLFNYVPADSGKS
;
A
#
# COMPACT_ATOMS: atom_id res chain seq x y z
N MET A 1 2.64 -38.87 -11.94
CA MET A 1 3.01 -38.13 -10.71
C MET A 1 2.11 -36.91 -10.64
N SER A 2 1.26 -36.80 -9.62
CA SER A 2 0.34 -35.66 -9.45
C SER A 2 1.03 -34.59 -8.59
N THR A 3 1.18 -33.38 -9.11
CA THR A 3 1.70 -32.24 -8.33
C THR A 3 0.66 -31.84 -7.28
N PRO A 4 1.02 -31.72 -5.99
CA PRO A 4 0.08 -31.29 -4.97
C PRO A 4 -0.46 -29.89 -5.29
N PRO A 5 -1.74 -29.62 -5.02
CA PRO A 5 -2.33 -28.31 -5.29
C PRO A 5 -1.57 -27.23 -4.52
N PRO A 6 -1.33 -26.06 -5.14
CA PRO A 6 -0.60 -24.99 -4.49
C PRO A 6 -1.32 -24.57 -3.20
N MET A 7 -0.53 -24.33 -2.15
CA MET A 7 -1.03 -23.90 -0.85
C MET A 7 -1.92 -22.66 -1.01
N ASN A 8 -3.10 -22.63 -0.37
CA ASN A 8 -4.08 -21.55 -0.49
C ASN A 8 -3.48 -20.15 -0.20
N SER A 9 -2.46 -20.09 0.66
CA SER A 9 -1.68 -18.87 0.94
C SER A 9 -1.03 -18.29 -0.32
N LYS A 10 -0.45 -19.11 -1.19
CA LYS A 10 0.16 -18.67 -2.47
C LYS A 10 -0.89 -18.17 -3.46
N ILE A 11 -2.06 -18.81 -3.53
CA ILE A 11 -3.15 -18.40 -4.45
C ILE A 11 -3.74 -17.05 -4.01
N ASN A 12 -3.92 -16.84 -2.71
CA ASN A 12 -4.48 -15.61 -2.16
C ASN A 12 -3.61 -14.38 -2.46
N LEU A 13 -2.29 -14.54 -2.62
CA LEU A 13 -1.39 -13.45 -2.97
C LEU A 13 -1.76 -12.77 -4.29
N PHE A 14 -2.36 -13.51 -5.23
CA PHE A 14 -2.73 -13.02 -6.56
C PHE A 14 -4.18 -12.50 -6.64
N LYS A 15 -4.96 -12.62 -5.57
CA LYS A 15 -6.33 -12.08 -5.54
C LYS A 15 -6.29 -10.57 -5.42
N SER A 16 -7.21 -9.91 -6.13
CA SER A 16 -7.43 -8.47 -5.99
C SER A 16 -7.63 -8.09 -4.53
N ALA A 17 -7.04 -6.96 -4.18
CA ALA A 17 -6.94 -6.54 -2.80
C ALA A 17 -7.29 -5.05 -2.72
N SER A 18 -7.70 -4.61 -1.54
CA SER A 18 -8.02 -3.21 -1.33
C SER A 18 -7.59 -2.75 0.05
N HIS A 19 -7.42 -1.44 0.20
CA HIS A 19 -7.00 -0.85 1.46
C HIS A 19 -7.59 0.55 1.62
N ILE A 20 -7.96 0.89 2.86
CA ILE A 20 -8.43 2.23 3.23
C ILE A 20 -7.25 2.97 3.85
N ILE A 21 -6.91 4.13 3.29
CA ILE A 21 -5.95 5.04 3.88
C ILE A 21 -6.74 6.04 4.71
N HIS A 22 -6.44 6.05 6.01
CA HIS A 22 -7.00 7.01 6.93
C HIS A 22 -6.32 8.35 6.78
N ASN A 23 -7.13 9.39 6.71
CA ASN A 23 -6.64 10.74 6.58
C ASN A 23 -6.86 11.52 7.88
N SER A 24 -6.04 12.55 8.11
CA SER A 24 -6.15 13.39 9.29
C SER A 24 -7.38 14.30 9.18
N PRO A 25 -8.17 14.48 10.25
CA PRO A 25 -9.41 15.29 10.19
C PRO A 25 -9.16 16.77 9.83
N ASN A 26 -7.93 17.26 9.99
CA ASN A 26 -7.55 18.65 9.73
C ASN A 26 -7.06 18.91 8.30
N LYS A 27 -6.89 17.87 7.48
CA LYS A 27 -6.49 17.97 6.07
C LYS A 27 -7.51 17.19 5.26
N GLU A 28 -7.86 17.65 4.05
CA GLU A 28 -8.79 16.91 3.18
C GLU A 28 -8.15 16.71 1.80
N PRO A 29 -7.10 15.87 1.70
CA PRO A 29 -6.46 15.55 0.45
C PRO A 29 -7.48 14.91 -0.50
N PHE A 30 -7.34 15.20 -1.79
CA PHE A 30 -8.24 14.73 -2.84
C PHE A 30 -9.71 15.18 -2.71
N LYS A 31 -10.03 16.14 -1.83
CA LYS A 31 -11.40 16.69 -1.74
C LYS A 31 -11.84 17.28 -3.08
N GLY A 32 -13.01 16.87 -3.53
CA GLY A 32 -13.57 17.28 -4.82
C GLY A 32 -12.92 16.62 -6.04
N MET A 33 -11.91 15.75 -5.86
CA MET A 33 -11.31 15.01 -6.97
C MET A 33 -12.15 13.76 -7.30
N LEU A 34 -12.28 13.49 -8.59
CA LEU A 34 -12.89 12.25 -9.08
C LEU A 34 -11.94 11.07 -8.82
N GLY A 35 -12.50 9.87 -8.59
CA GLY A 35 -11.71 8.65 -8.39
C GLY A 35 -10.64 8.43 -9.47
N LYS A 36 -10.96 8.69 -10.74
CA LYS A 36 -10.00 8.62 -11.86
C LYS A 36 -8.79 9.55 -11.68
N ALA A 37 -9.02 10.76 -11.16
CA ALA A 37 -7.96 11.75 -10.96
C ALA A 37 -7.07 11.35 -9.78
N ILE A 38 -7.66 10.78 -8.73
CA ILE A 38 -6.93 10.21 -7.59
C ILE A 38 -6.03 9.07 -8.07
N VAL A 39 -6.58 8.13 -8.86
CA VAL A 39 -5.81 7.02 -9.45
C VAL A 39 -4.65 7.54 -10.30
N GLN A 40 -4.88 8.55 -11.14
CA GLN A 40 -3.83 9.17 -11.95
C GLN A 40 -2.72 9.79 -11.10
N SER A 41 -3.08 10.53 -10.05
CA SER A 41 -2.12 11.16 -9.13
C SER A 41 -1.25 10.11 -8.43
N ILE A 42 -1.87 9.05 -7.90
CA ILE A 42 -1.16 7.98 -7.22
C ILE A 42 -0.26 7.22 -8.20
N ASN A 43 -0.78 6.83 -9.36
CA ASN A 43 0.03 6.11 -10.35
C ASN A 43 1.19 6.96 -10.90
N ALA A 44 1.03 8.28 -11.03
CA ALA A 44 2.12 9.18 -11.40
C ALA A 44 3.23 9.17 -10.34
N ALA A 45 2.87 9.19 -9.05
CA ALA A 45 3.83 9.08 -7.95
C ALA A 45 4.56 7.73 -7.95
N LEU A 46 3.84 6.63 -8.15
CA LEU A 46 4.44 5.28 -8.23
C LEU A 46 5.38 5.13 -9.43
N ILE A 47 5.04 5.73 -10.57
CA ILE A 47 5.91 5.77 -11.75
C ILE A 47 7.18 6.57 -11.47
N ALA A 48 7.07 7.71 -10.79
CA ALA A 48 8.23 8.54 -10.42
C ALA A 48 9.21 7.79 -9.51
N LEU A 49 8.71 6.92 -8.64
CA LEU A 49 9.53 6.07 -7.76
C LEU A 49 10.11 4.84 -8.48
N GLN A 50 9.70 4.55 -9.73
CA GLN A 50 10.12 3.39 -10.53
C GLN A 50 9.87 2.02 -9.85
N GLU A 51 8.87 1.96 -8.97
CA GLU A 51 8.67 0.83 -8.06
C GLU A 51 8.10 -0.41 -8.75
N LYS A 52 8.65 -1.58 -8.41
CA LYS A 52 8.26 -2.86 -9.01
C LYS A 52 8.16 -3.96 -7.95
N VAL A 53 7.02 -4.64 -7.95
CA VAL A 53 6.82 -5.89 -7.18
C VAL A 53 6.81 -7.04 -8.17
N ASP A 54 7.67 -8.04 -7.96
CA ASP A 54 7.81 -9.20 -8.84
C ASP A 54 7.97 -8.81 -10.33
N ARG A 55 8.87 -7.83 -10.59
CA ARG A 55 9.17 -7.25 -11.91
C ARG A 55 8.00 -6.50 -12.58
N LYS A 56 6.84 -6.42 -11.94
CA LYS A 56 5.66 -5.67 -12.44
C LYS A 56 5.59 -4.30 -11.77
N PRO A 57 5.28 -3.24 -12.52
CA PRO A 57 5.10 -1.91 -11.92
C PRO A 57 3.94 -1.97 -10.93
N VAL A 58 4.12 -1.34 -9.76
CA VAL A 58 3.03 -1.18 -8.80
C VAL A 58 2.02 -0.20 -9.39
N ARG A 59 0.75 -0.62 -9.45
CA ARG A 59 -0.34 0.19 -10.00
C ARG A 59 -1.59 0.08 -9.17
N VAL A 60 -2.27 1.20 -9.03
CA VAL A 60 -3.61 1.30 -8.49
C VAL A 60 -4.62 1.19 -9.63
N GLN A 61 -5.62 0.33 -9.45
CA GLN A 61 -6.71 0.12 -10.42
C GLN A 61 -7.90 1.03 -10.18
N GLY A 62 -8.16 1.37 -8.93
CA GLY A 62 -9.31 2.19 -8.54
C GLY A 62 -9.06 2.91 -7.24
N ALA A 63 -9.65 4.09 -7.11
CA ALA A 63 -9.65 4.84 -5.87
C ALA A 63 -10.99 5.56 -5.70
N MET A 64 -11.43 5.72 -4.46
CA MET A 64 -12.65 6.43 -4.10
C MET A 64 -12.46 7.14 -2.77
N LEU A 65 -12.85 8.41 -2.73
CA LEU A 65 -12.94 9.17 -1.48
C LEU A 65 -14.22 8.76 -0.74
N LEU A 66 -14.09 8.42 0.54
CA LEU A 66 -15.19 8.08 1.42
C LEU A 66 -15.77 9.36 2.03
N LYS A 67 -17.02 9.29 2.52
CA LYS A 67 -17.68 10.42 3.20
C LYS A 67 -16.92 10.87 4.47
N SER A 68 -16.11 9.99 5.06
CA SER A 68 -15.26 10.32 6.21
C SER A 68 -14.04 11.18 5.86
N GLY A 69 -13.72 11.35 4.57
CA GLY A 69 -12.46 11.97 4.12
C GLY A 69 -11.29 10.99 4.00
N ASP A 70 -11.47 9.74 4.45
CA ASP A 70 -10.57 8.64 4.11
C ASP A 70 -10.73 8.26 2.63
N PHE A 71 -9.78 7.53 2.08
CA PHE A 71 -9.93 7.03 0.71
C PHE A 71 -9.61 5.54 0.61
N HIS A 72 -10.43 4.87 -0.19
CA HIS A 72 -10.35 3.46 -0.49
C HIS A 72 -9.63 3.27 -1.81
N ILE A 73 -8.66 2.36 -1.83
CA ILE A 73 -7.84 2.08 -3.00
C ILE A 73 -7.93 0.58 -3.32
N ASN A 74 -8.02 0.24 -4.61
CA ASN A 74 -8.05 -1.12 -5.13
C ASN A 74 -6.77 -1.46 -5.92
N MET A 75 -6.26 -2.67 -5.70
CA MET A 75 -5.05 -3.23 -6.28
C MET A 75 -5.34 -4.54 -7.00
N ASP A 76 -4.49 -4.85 -7.98
CA ASP A 76 -4.53 -6.12 -8.71
C ASP A 76 -4.30 -7.33 -7.82
N ASN A 77 -3.43 -7.22 -6.82
CA ASN A 77 -3.06 -8.36 -5.98
C ASN A 77 -2.64 -7.95 -4.55
N CYS A 78 -2.61 -8.92 -3.64
CA CYS A 78 -2.26 -8.70 -2.23
C CYS A 78 -0.78 -8.31 -2.04
N LEU A 79 0.13 -8.76 -2.90
CA LEU A 79 1.56 -8.39 -2.83
C LEU A 79 1.75 -6.89 -3.06
N MET A 80 1.13 -6.37 -4.11
CA MET A 80 1.12 -4.94 -4.42
C MET A 80 0.45 -4.13 -3.31
N LYS A 81 -0.65 -4.65 -2.74
CA LYS A 81 -1.30 -4.00 -1.59
C LYS A 81 -0.35 -3.93 -0.38
N ASN A 82 0.34 -5.01 -0.04
CA ASN A 82 1.25 -5.02 1.11
C ASN A 82 2.39 -4.01 0.92
N TRP A 83 3.04 -4.04 -0.24
CA TRP A 83 4.07 -3.07 -0.61
C TRP A 83 3.55 -1.63 -0.53
N LEU A 84 2.35 -1.36 -1.08
CA LEU A 84 1.76 -0.03 -1.08
C LEU A 84 1.49 0.50 0.34
N VAL A 85 1.14 -0.38 1.28
CA VAL A 85 0.91 0.00 2.68
C VAL A 85 2.22 0.25 3.42
N GLU A 86 3.25 -0.56 3.17
CA GLU A 86 4.57 -0.42 3.77
C GLU A 86 5.22 0.91 3.35
N ASP A 87 5.15 1.24 2.06
CA ASP A 87 5.76 2.46 1.49
C ASP A 87 4.78 3.64 1.37
N LYS A 88 3.62 3.57 2.05
CA LYS A 88 2.59 4.64 2.01
C LYS A 88 3.14 6.02 2.31
N HIS A 89 4.13 6.11 3.18
CA HIS A 89 4.74 7.37 3.56
C HIS A 89 5.48 8.07 2.42
N VAL A 90 6.05 7.30 1.48
CA VAL A 90 6.83 7.84 0.38
C VAL A 90 5.91 8.30 -0.74
N TRP A 91 5.04 7.42 -1.23
CA TRP A 91 4.22 7.74 -2.40
C TRP A 91 3.07 8.70 -2.06
N LEU A 92 2.55 8.74 -0.82
CA LEU A 92 1.49 9.69 -0.45
C LEU A 92 1.98 11.13 -0.57
N THR A 93 3.17 11.43 -0.05
CA THR A 93 3.77 12.77 -0.10
C THR A 93 4.03 13.25 -1.52
N ILE A 94 4.36 12.34 -2.44
CA ILE A 94 4.53 12.65 -3.87
C ILE A 94 3.15 12.81 -4.55
N SER A 95 2.16 12.02 -4.14
CA SER A 95 0.83 11.99 -4.78
C SER A 95 -0.03 13.22 -4.50
N HIS A 96 0.15 13.89 -3.37
CA HIS A 96 -0.57 15.13 -3.04
C HIS A 96 0.17 15.92 -1.95
N LYS A 97 0.25 17.25 -2.12
CA LYS A 97 0.91 18.17 -1.18
C LYS A 97 0.36 18.11 0.25
N ASP A 98 -0.94 17.84 0.40
CA ASP A 98 -1.56 17.80 1.74
C ASP A 98 -1.16 16.55 2.54
N PHE A 99 -0.58 15.53 1.88
CA PHE A 99 0.06 14.38 2.56
C PHE A 99 1.50 14.66 3.00
N GLU A 100 1.84 15.91 3.31
CA GLU A 100 2.92 16.19 4.26
C GLU A 100 2.61 15.48 5.58
N MET A 101 3.04 14.23 5.67
CA MET A 101 3.20 13.53 6.93
C MET A 101 4.44 14.14 7.56
N ALA A 102 4.26 14.76 8.73
CA ALA A 102 5.37 15.01 9.61
C ALA A 102 6.14 13.69 9.70
N GLN A 103 7.38 13.65 9.20
CA GLN A 103 8.23 12.47 9.29
C GLN A 103 8.16 12.00 10.73
N THR A 104 7.47 10.89 10.98
CA THR A 104 7.35 10.35 12.33
C THR A 104 8.77 9.98 12.73
N LYS A 105 9.36 10.76 13.64
CA LYS A 105 10.66 10.53 14.29
C LYS A 105 10.61 9.30 15.22
N HIS A 106 10.03 8.22 14.76
CA HIS A 106 9.92 6.98 15.50
C HIS A 106 10.45 5.85 14.61
N PRO A 107 11.75 5.53 14.71
CA PRO A 107 12.26 4.29 14.13
C PRO A 107 11.55 3.15 14.84
N VAL A 108 10.68 2.43 14.14
CA VAL A 108 10.13 1.17 14.64
C VAL A 108 11.30 0.18 14.64
N LEU A 109 11.89 -0.07 15.81
CA LEU A 109 12.91 -1.12 15.98
C LEU A 109 12.25 -2.48 15.71
N PHE A 110 12.59 -3.10 14.57
CA PHE A 110 12.40 -4.54 14.38
C PHE A 110 13.51 -5.27 15.15
N ASN A 111 13.25 -5.61 16.42
CA ASN A 111 14.05 -6.59 17.15
C ASN A 111 13.17 -7.79 17.51
N TYR A 112 13.21 -8.83 16.68
CA TYR A 112 12.96 -10.19 17.15
C TYR A 112 14.02 -11.11 16.54
N VAL A 113 15.14 -11.24 17.24
CA VAL A 113 16.07 -12.35 17.08
C VAL A 113 15.52 -13.50 17.93
N PRO A 114 15.33 -14.72 17.39
CA PRO A 114 14.82 -15.83 18.17
C PRO A 114 15.95 -16.38 19.06
N ALA A 115 15.74 -16.45 20.37
CA ALA A 115 16.61 -17.22 21.24
C ALA A 115 16.20 -18.70 21.14
N ASP A 116 16.96 -19.45 20.35
CA ASP A 116 17.00 -20.91 20.42
C ASP A 116 17.62 -21.29 21.77
N SER A 117 16.81 -21.65 22.76
CA SER A 117 17.31 -22.27 23.99
C SER A 117 17.29 -23.79 23.81
N GLY A 118 18.31 -24.28 23.11
CA GLY A 118 18.66 -25.70 23.11
C GLY A 118 18.90 -26.20 24.52
N LYS A 119 18.26 -27.33 24.84
CA LYS A 119 18.48 -28.12 26.04
C LYS A 119 19.94 -28.59 26.10
N SER A 120 20.55 -28.53 27.29
CA SER A 120 21.57 -29.49 27.71
C SER A 120 21.44 -29.76 29.20
#